data_AF-A0A3Q4MX89-F1
#
_entry.id   AF-A0A3Q4MX89-F1
#
_cell.length_a   1.000
_cell.length_b   1.000
_cell.length_c   1.000
_cell.angle_alpha   90.00
_cell.angle_beta   90.00
_cell.angle_gamma   90.00
#
_symmetry.space_group_name_H-M   'P 1'
#
loop_
_entity.id
_entity.type
_entity.pdbx_description
1 polymer ?
#
loop_
_entity_poly.entity_id
_entity_poly.type
_entity_poly.pdbx_seq_one_letter_code
_entity_poly.pdbx_strand_id
1 'polypeptide(L)'
;SSYTCVSIHLSVAEVLTCCSVAPCQITLRTINVFLSSSKSKHSHALCVCILLAMTSIGPAFGFITGALMLRFYVDFDKVPKEEIELDTTDLRWVGAWWLGFLVASCILFLTALPYLFFPRNMPKEVSQSRLIQKKDVDPEPESKEQQTDTRQEPTLIQFLKSFPKIALRTLRNPIYLLVVLALVNLSALLSGLATFMAKFIEKQFSQSASFSTMMIGGVGIPMAVLGTVLGGALMRRFSLSVNGASKLCTIAILLCILTALPMLFLGCPTQSIAGVSNNRYLSLYHCSSSCHCSEEAFNPVCGSDGVEFRSPCHAGCQSVETDNFSKVNYTECRCVSGLSFALPGSCGSGCEHLLIPFVVLLGLTAFIAAFSQTPSCMMILREVPPEDKSFAVGVQYMLFRVLAFMPGPVLYGSVIDTTCILWGKKCGKETSCQYYNLESFRSRFLGLQVVFVCGGLLCYLLTIVVLRKRDRYQESDYQMVNQKISEKGKEKELIT
;
A
#
# COMPACT_ATOMS: atom_id res chain seq x y z
N SER A 1 19.83 -20.52 14.56
CA SER A 1 19.98 -19.50 15.61
C SER A 1 19.95 -18.09 15.04
N SER A 2 20.80 -17.74 14.05
CA SER A 2 20.93 -16.37 13.53
C SER A 2 19.67 -15.77 12.86
N TYR A 3 18.92 -16.54 12.06
CA TYR A 3 17.70 -16.05 11.41
C TYR A 3 16.58 -15.68 12.41
N THR A 4 16.46 -16.46 13.48
CA THR A 4 15.48 -16.20 14.55
C THR A 4 15.84 -14.93 15.32
N CYS A 5 17.12 -14.70 15.61
CA CYS A 5 17.56 -13.46 16.25
C CYS A 5 17.31 -12.24 15.36
N VAL A 6 17.66 -12.29 14.06
CA VAL A 6 17.41 -11.19 13.12
C VAL A 6 15.92 -10.89 13.04
N SER A 7 15.07 -11.92 12.94
CA SER A 7 13.61 -11.74 12.89
C SER A 7 13.08 -11.09 14.17
N ILE A 8 13.54 -11.50 15.35
CA ILE A 8 13.11 -10.91 16.63
C ILE A 8 13.54 -9.44 16.70
N HIS A 9 14.78 -9.13 16.36
CA HIS A 9 15.27 -7.74 16.36
C HIS A 9 14.51 -6.85 15.38
N LEU A 10 14.17 -7.36 14.19
CA LEU A 10 13.34 -6.65 13.23
C LEU A 10 11.95 -6.38 13.78
N SER A 11 11.30 -7.39 14.37
CA SER A 11 9.97 -7.22 14.96
C SER A 11 9.97 -6.21 16.12
N VAL A 12 10.99 -6.24 16.97
CA VAL A 12 11.15 -5.24 18.04
C VAL A 12 11.34 -3.84 17.45
N ALA A 13 12.18 -3.69 16.41
CA ALA A 13 12.40 -2.41 15.75
C ALA A 13 11.13 -1.86 15.08
N GLU A 14 10.33 -2.73 14.45
CA GLU A 14 9.03 -2.37 13.87
C GLU A 14 8.05 -1.88 14.94
N VAL A 15 7.95 -2.59 16.07
CA VAL A 15 7.09 -2.18 17.19
C VAL A 15 7.53 -0.81 17.73
N LEU A 16 8.83 -0.62 17.97
CA LEU A 16 9.35 0.67 18.45
C LEU A 16 9.09 1.80 17.45
N THR A 17 9.23 1.52 16.15
CA THR A 17 8.93 2.48 15.08
C THR A 17 7.44 2.83 15.06
N CYS A 18 6.55 1.84 15.16
CA CYS A 18 5.11 2.09 15.24
C CYS A 18 4.71 2.91 16.48
N CYS A 19 5.31 2.61 17.64
CA CYS A 19 5.06 3.34 18.87
C CYS A 19 5.56 4.80 18.81
N SER A 20 6.63 5.08 18.05
CA SER A 20 7.21 6.43 17.94
C SER A 20 6.51 7.32 16.90
N VAL A 21 5.92 6.73 15.86
CA VAL A 21 5.25 7.48 14.77
C VAL A 21 4.03 8.26 15.28
N ALA A 22 3.19 7.67 16.14
CA ALA A 22 1.98 8.32 16.64
C ALA A 22 2.26 9.61 17.44
N PRO A 23 3.11 9.61 18.49
CA PRO A 23 3.45 10.83 19.21
C PRO A 23 4.18 11.85 18.32
N CYS A 24 5.04 11.40 17.38
CA CYS A 24 5.71 12.29 16.45
C CYS A 24 4.72 13.01 15.52
N GLN A 25 3.72 12.31 14.98
CA GLN A 25 2.66 12.93 14.18
C GLN A 25 1.80 13.90 14.99
N ILE A 26 1.51 13.59 16.25
CA ILE A 26 0.78 14.49 17.15
C ILE A 26 1.60 15.76 17.38
N THR A 27 2.87 15.64 17.73
CA THR A 27 3.77 16.79 17.95
C THR A 27 3.88 17.66 16.70
N LEU A 28 4.08 17.07 15.53
CA LEU A 28 4.11 17.77 14.24
C LEU A 28 2.80 18.52 13.96
N ARG A 29 1.64 17.88 14.21
CA ARG A 29 0.33 18.52 14.04
C ARG A 29 0.13 19.67 15.02
N THR A 30 0.55 19.52 16.26
CA THR A 30 0.44 20.58 17.29
C THR A 30 1.32 21.79 16.96
N ILE A 31 2.58 21.56 16.58
CA ILE A 31 3.50 22.61 16.10
C ILE A 31 2.90 23.30 14.87
N ASN A 32 2.30 22.54 13.96
CA ASN A 32 1.67 23.11 12.77
C ASN A 32 0.45 23.97 13.10
N VAL A 33 -0.44 23.52 13.99
CA VAL A 33 -1.59 24.31 14.44
C VAL A 33 -1.11 25.64 15.01
N PHE A 34 -0.03 25.63 15.80
CA PHE A 34 0.58 26.84 16.33
C PHE A 34 1.18 27.76 15.26
N LEU A 35 1.99 27.22 14.34
CA LEU A 35 2.54 28.01 13.23
C LEU A 35 1.44 28.58 12.32
N SER A 36 0.31 27.87 12.22
CA SER A 36 -0.85 28.25 11.43
C SER A 36 -1.76 29.28 12.10
N SER A 37 -1.70 29.41 13.44
CA SER A 37 -2.44 30.43 14.19
C SER A 37 -1.72 31.78 14.15
N SER A 38 -0.38 31.76 14.04
CA SER A 38 0.47 32.94 13.90
C SER A 38 0.42 33.64 12.52
N LYS A 39 -0.10 32.97 11.48
CA LYS A 39 -0.11 33.49 10.09
C LYS A 39 -1.53 33.73 9.55
N SER A 40 -1.66 34.60 8.55
CA SER A 40 -2.97 34.93 7.93
C SER A 40 -3.68 33.71 7.34
N LYS A 41 -5.02 33.77 7.21
CA LYS A 41 -5.87 32.67 6.69
C LYS A 41 -5.42 32.10 5.33
N HIS A 42 -4.80 32.90 4.47
CA HIS A 42 -4.26 32.44 3.18
C HIS A 42 -2.98 31.61 3.33
N SER A 43 -2.12 31.97 4.29
CA SER A 43 -0.89 31.22 4.61
C SER A 43 -1.19 29.90 5.33
N HIS A 44 -2.33 29.81 6.04
CA HIS A 44 -2.78 28.59 6.72
C HIS A 44 -3.06 27.46 5.73
N ALA A 45 -3.85 27.72 4.67
CA ALA A 45 -4.18 26.72 3.66
C ALA A 45 -2.92 26.22 2.92
N LEU A 46 -1.99 27.14 2.62
CA LEU A 46 -0.72 26.80 1.96
C LEU A 46 0.16 25.88 2.83
N CYS A 47 0.26 26.16 4.13
CA CYS A 47 1.05 25.36 5.07
C CYS A 47 0.51 23.92 5.21
N VAL A 48 -0.82 23.77 5.29
CA VAL A 48 -1.48 22.46 5.34
C VAL A 48 -1.25 21.67 4.04
N CYS A 49 -1.31 22.31 2.87
CA CYS A 49 -1.02 21.65 1.58
C CYS A 49 0.43 21.18 1.47
N ILE A 50 1.41 21.98 1.91
CA ILE A 50 2.83 21.61 1.90
C ILE A 50 3.05 20.38 2.78
N LEU A 51 2.42 20.30 3.95
CA LEU A 51 2.56 19.15 4.85
C LEU A 51 1.92 17.87 4.29
N LEU A 52 0.79 18.00 3.60
CA LEU A 52 0.16 16.88 2.90
C LEU A 52 1.02 16.37 1.73
N ALA A 53 1.72 17.28 1.04
CA ALA A 53 2.67 16.93 0.00
C ALA A 53 3.91 16.22 0.59
N MET A 54 4.48 16.74 1.70
CA MET A 54 5.63 16.13 2.38
C MET A 54 5.34 14.72 2.89
N THR A 55 4.15 14.49 3.43
CA THR A 55 3.72 13.15 3.87
C THR A 55 3.56 12.17 2.70
N SER A 56 3.31 12.66 1.49
CA SER A 56 3.20 11.86 0.27
C SER A 56 4.57 11.55 -0.38
N ILE A 57 5.58 12.41 -0.18
CA ILE A 57 6.95 12.22 -0.71
C ILE A 57 7.73 11.14 0.06
N GLY A 58 7.48 11.01 1.36
CA GLY A 58 8.19 10.05 2.22
C GLY A 58 8.23 8.62 1.68
N PRO A 59 7.08 8.01 1.31
CA PRO A 59 7.05 6.69 0.69
C PRO A 59 7.89 6.59 -0.59
N ALA A 60 7.80 7.56 -1.51
CA ALA A 60 8.59 7.54 -2.75
C ALA A 60 10.09 7.51 -2.45
N PHE A 61 10.55 8.37 -1.53
CA PHE A 61 11.94 8.39 -1.10
C PHE A 61 12.36 7.04 -0.49
N GLY A 62 11.53 6.46 0.37
CA GLY A 62 11.79 5.15 0.98
C GLY A 62 12.00 4.03 -0.05
N PHE A 63 11.12 3.93 -1.05
CA PHE A 63 11.26 2.93 -2.12
C PHE A 63 12.50 3.19 -2.99
N ILE A 64 12.79 4.45 -3.34
CA ILE A 64 13.98 4.80 -4.14
C ILE A 64 15.26 4.48 -3.39
N THR A 65 15.37 4.90 -2.12
CA THR A 65 16.54 4.59 -1.29
C THR A 65 16.68 3.08 -1.12
N GLY A 66 15.59 2.35 -0.84
CA GLY A 66 15.60 0.88 -0.76
C GLY A 66 16.10 0.24 -2.05
N ALA A 67 15.61 0.69 -3.21
CA ALA A 67 16.07 0.22 -4.51
C ALA A 67 17.57 0.47 -4.73
N LEU A 68 18.10 1.62 -4.31
CA LEU A 68 19.54 1.92 -4.40
C LEU A 68 20.37 1.00 -3.50
N MET A 69 19.92 0.74 -2.27
CA MET A 69 20.64 -0.14 -1.34
C MET A 69 20.66 -1.60 -1.81
N LEU A 70 19.60 -2.05 -2.49
CA LEU A 70 19.52 -3.40 -3.05
C LEU A 70 20.49 -3.66 -4.23
N ARG A 71 21.16 -2.63 -4.75
CA ARG A 71 22.22 -2.78 -5.77
C ARG A 71 23.56 -3.23 -5.21
N PHE A 72 23.75 -3.16 -3.90
CA PHE A 72 24.95 -3.67 -3.25
C PHE A 72 24.68 -5.08 -2.75
N TYR A 73 25.62 -6.00 -2.93
CA TYR A 73 25.52 -7.36 -2.42
C TYR A 73 25.48 -7.36 -0.88
N VAL A 74 24.69 -8.23 -0.25
CA VAL A 74 24.43 -8.18 1.20
C VAL A 74 25.69 -8.23 2.07
N ASP A 75 26.73 -8.97 1.65
CA ASP A 75 27.99 -9.17 2.39
C ASP A 75 29.18 -8.47 1.70
N PHE A 76 28.94 -7.35 1.01
CA PHE A 76 30.00 -6.56 0.35
C PHE A 76 31.08 -6.05 1.31
N ASP A 77 30.81 -6.02 2.62
CA ASP A 77 31.74 -5.64 3.69
C ASP A 77 32.64 -6.80 4.13
N LYS A 78 32.30 -8.04 3.78
CA LYS A 78 32.99 -9.26 4.22
C LYS A 78 33.75 -9.97 3.12
N VAL A 79 33.32 -9.79 1.86
CA VAL A 79 33.89 -10.47 0.69
C VAL A 79 34.46 -9.42 -0.27
N PRO A 80 35.72 -9.56 -0.74
CA PRO A 80 36.28 -8.66 -1.74
C PRO A 80 35.49 -8.72 -3.05
N LYS A 81 35.40 -7.59 -3.76
CA LYS A 81 34.54 -7.48 -4.96
C LYS A 81 34.93 -8.46 -6.06
N GLU A 82 36.20 -8.82 -6.11
CA GLU A 82 36.80 -9.72 -7.08
C GLU A 82 36.33 -11.18 -6.89
N GLU A 83 35.80 -11.54 -5.72
CA GLU A 83 35.23 -12.87 -5.43
C GLU A 83 33.70 -12.91 -5.63
N ILE A 84 33.06 -11.76 -5.90
CA ILE A 84 31.61 -11.68 -6.12
C ILE A 84 31.31 -11.88 -7.61
N GLU A 85 31.16 -13.14 -8.02
CA GLU A 85 30.78 -13.52 -9.40
C GLU A 85 29.27 -13.38 -9.69
N LEU A 86 28.52 -12.66 -8.83
CA LEU A 86 27.07 -12.52 -8.92
C LEU A 86 26.67 -11.17 -9.51
N ASP A 87 25.72 -11.17 -10.44
CA ASP A 87 25.04 -9.95 -10.89
C ASP A 87 23.69 -9.77 -10.16
N THR A 88 23.15 -8.54 -10.20
CA THR A 88 21.88 -8.13 -9.60
C THR A 88 20.65 -8.88 -10.13
N THR A 89 20.79 -9.59 -11.25
CA THR A 89 19.76 -10.43 -11.88
C THR A 89 19.86 -11.91 -11.47
N ASP A 90 20.95 -12.33 -10.82
CA ASP A 90 21.13 -13.71 -10.35
C ASP A 90 20.14 -14.03 -9.23
N LEU A 91 19.51 -15.21 -9.27
CA LEU A 91 18.54 -15.66 -8.27
C LEU A 91 19.14 -15.80 -6.85
N ARG A 92 20.46 -15.91 -6.73
CA ARG A 92 21.20 -15.94 -5.46
C ARG A 92 21.50 -14.54 -4.92
N TRP A 93 21.30 -13.49 -5.72
CA TRP A 93 21.58 -12.12 -5.31
C TRP A 93 20.66 -11.69 -4.18
N VAL A 94 21.24 -11.36 -3.03
CA VAL A 94 20.55 -10.70 -1.92
C VAL A 94 21.15 -9.31 -1.77
N GLY A 95 20.33 -8.28 -1.97
CA GLY A 95 20.78 -6.90 -1.81
C GLY A 95 21.01 -6.54 -0.34
N ALA A 96 21.81 -5.50 -0.09
CA ALA A 96 22.16 -4.99 1.24
C ALA A 96 20.97 -4.27 1.92
N TRP A 97 19.92 -5.02 2.21
CA TRP A 97 18.67 -4.54 2.81
C TRP A 97 18.88 -3.82 4.16
N TRP A 98 19.89 -4.25 4.93
CA TRP A 98 20.21 -3.67 6.24
C TRP A 98 20.73 -2.24 6.15
N LEU A 99 21.37 -1.87 5.03
CA LEU A 99 21.95 -0.53 4.83
C LEU A 99 20.85 0.54 4.80
N GLY A 100 19.66 0.20 4.29
CA GLY A 100 18.50 1.10 4.28
C GLY A 100 18.08 1.54 5.68
N PHE A 101 18.13 0.64 6.66
CA PHE A 101 17.80 0.97 8.06
C PHE A 101 18.79 1.93 8.69
N LEU A 102 20.08 1.82 8.35
CA LEU A 102 21.11 2.75 8.82
C LEU A 102 20.90 4.15 8.24
N VAL A 103 20.69 4.23 6.92
CA VAL A 103 20.42 5.52 6.24
C VAL A 103 19.17 6.18 6.82
N ALA A 104 18.08 5.42 6.97
CA ALA A 104 16.84 5.93 7.57
C ALA A 104 17.04 6.41 9.02
N SER A 105 17.77 5.65 9.83
CA SER A 105 18.07 6.04 11.23
C SER A 105 18.92 7.31 11.31
N CYS A 106 19.92 7.45 10.44
CA CYS A 106 20.73 8.67 10.34
C CYS A 106 19.87 9.89 9.96
N ILE A 107 19.00 9.76 8.96
CA ILE A 107 18.10 10.83 8.55
C ILE A 107 17.16 11.20 9.70
N LEU A 108 16.55 10.21 10.36
CA LEU A 108 15.67 10.45 11.51
C LEU A 108 16.40 11.17 12.65
N PHE A 109 17.61 10.73 12.98
CA PHE A 109 18.46 11.38 13.99
C PHE A 109 18.75 12.85 13.63
N LEU A 110 19.17 13.11 12.39
CA LEU A 110 19.42 14.47 11.91
C LEU A 110 18.16 15.34 11.95
N THR A 111 17.00 14.79 11.59
CA THR A 111 15.72 15.52 11.67
C THR A 111 15.25 15.74 13.10
N ALA A 112 15.72 14.96 14.07
CA ALA A 112 15.42 15.15 15.49
C ALA A 112 16.23 16.31 16.11
N LEU A 113 17.43 16.61 15.61
CA LEU A 113 18.29 17.67 16.15
C LEU A 113 17.60 19.06 16.19
N PRO A 114 16.92 19.54 15.13
CA PRO A 114 16.15 20.79 15.19
C PRO A 114 15.10 20.84 16.29
N TYR A 115 14.49 19.71 16.66
CA TYR A 115 13.49 19.67 17.73
C TYR A 115 14.08 19.93 19.11
N LEU A 116 15.38 19.68 19.31
CA LEU A 116 16.06 20.00 20.57
C LEU A 116 16.19 21.52 20.79
N PHE A 117 16.10 22.31 19.72
CA PHE A 117 16.15 23.77 19.78
C PHE A 117 14.77 24.43 19.90
N PHE A 118 13.68 23.64 19.90
CA PHE A 118 12.34 24.19 20.13
C PHE A 118 12.18 24.62 21.61
N PRO A 119 11.62 25.80 21.87
CA PRO A 119 11.45 26.30 23.23
C PRO A 119 10.52 25.36 24.03
N ARG A 120 10.91 25.07 25.28
CA ARG A 120 10.16 24.19 26.20
C ARG A 120 8.71 24.60 26.40
N ASN A 121 8.44 25.90 26.29
CA ASN A 121 7.10 26.47 26.31
C ASN A 121 6.91 27.30 25.05
N MET A 122 5.89 26.95 24.27
CA MET A 122 5.42 27.80 23.18
C MET A 122 4.61 28.96 23.79
N PRO A 123 4.87 30.23 23.43
CA PRO A 123 4.10 31.35 23.96
C PRO A 123 2.63 31.19 23.56
N LYS A 124 1.74 31.07 24.55
CA LYS A 124 0.30 30.92 24.32
C LYS A 124 -0.19 32.15 23.57
N GLU A 125 -0.57 32.02 22.29
CA GLU A 125 -1.34 33.06 21.63
C GLU A 125 -2.64 33.24 22.42
N VAL A 126 -2.76 34.40 23.07
CA VAL A 126 -4.00 34.84 23.69
C VAL A 126 -5.03 34.89 22.58
N SER A 127 -5.95 33.93 22.60
CA SER A 127 -6.97 33.76 21.59
C SER A 127 -7.71 35.08 21.37
N GLN A 128 -7.51 35.65 20.20
CA GLN A 128 -8.21 36.83 19.68
C GLN A 128 -9.74 36.61 19.61
N SER A 129 -10.21 35.39 19.91
CA SER A 129 -11.59 35.04 20.23
C SER A 129 -12.18 35.83 21.41
N ARG A 130 -11.37 36.33 22.36
CA ARG A 130 -11.86 37.17 23.47
C ARG A 130 -12.04 38.65 23.12
N LEU A 131 -11.47 39.12 22.01
CA LEU A 131 -11.60 40.52 21.59
C LEU A 131 -12.76 40.76 20.62
N ILE A 132 -13.26 39.72 19.94
CA ILE A 132 -14.41 39.84 19.03
C ILE A 132 -15.75 39.78 19.78
N GLN A 133 -15.83 39.08 20.92
CA GLN A 133 -17.08 39.02 21.71
C GLN A 133 -17.32 40.25 22.60
N LYS A 134 -16.39 41.20 22.69
CA LYS A 134 -16.45 42.32 23.63
C LYS A 134 -16.84 43.66 22.99
N LYS A 135 -17.22 43.67 21.70
CA LYS A 135 -17.45 44.91 20.94
C LYS A 135 -18.92 45.20 20.58
N ASP A 136 -19.85 44.32 20.93
CA ASP A 136 -21.28 44.60 20.84
C ASP A 136 -21.91 44.38 22.20
N VAL A 137 -22.75 45.34 22.61
CA VAL A 137 -23.56 45.44 23.85
C VAL A 137 -22.99 46.41 24.90
N ASP A 138 -23.54 47.62 24.88
CA ASP A 138 -23.46 48.65 25.94
C ASP A 138 -24.04 48.17 27.29
N PRO A 139 -23.65 48.79 28.43
CA PRO A 139 -23.88 48.26 29.77
C PRO A 139 -25.06 48.94 30.52
N GLU A 140 -25.90 48.16 31.19
CA GLU A 140 -26.60 48.57 32.43
C GLU A 140 -27.21 47.35 33.18
N PRO A 141 -27.57 47.44 34.48
CA PRO A 141 -26.82 46.72 35.50
C PRO A 141 -27.62 45.63 36.24
N GLU A 142 -26.84 44.70 36.81
CA GLU A 142 -27.10 43.87 37.98
C GLU A 142 -28.49 43.23 38.19
N SER A 143 -28.53 41.90 38.07
CA SER A 143 -28.82 41.08 39.25
C SER A 143 -28.24 39.67 39.08
N LYS A 144 -27.70 39.19 40.19
CA LYS A 144 -26.96 37.94 40.35
C LYS A 144 -27.87 36.75 40.15
N GLU A 145 -27.44 35.79 39.33
CA GLU A 145 -27.39 34.38 39.74
C GLU A 145 -26.46 33.59 38.82
N GLN A 146 -25.43 33.00 39.44
CA GLN A 146 -24.44 32.14 38.81
C GLN A 146 -25.05 30.78 38.49
N GLN A 147 -25.06 30.42 37.21
CA GLN A 147 -24.82 29.03 36.81
C GLN A 147 -23.85 29.01 35.63
N THR A 148 -22.57 28.97 35.98
CA THR A 148 -21.43 28.68 35.11
C THR A 148 -21.51 27.24 34.61
N ASP A 149 -22.00 27.04 33.39
CA ASP A 149 -21.77 25.81 32.64
C ASP A 149 -20.33 25.83 32.10
N THR A 150 -19.41 25.43 32.96
CA THR A 150 -18.00 25.23 32.60
C THR A 150 -17.95 23.96 31.78
N ARG A 151 -17.68 24.07 30.47
CA ARG A 151 -17.35 22.94 29.58
C ARG A 151 -16.18 22.16 30.19
N GLN A 152 -16.49 21.17 31.02
CA GLN A 152 -15.54 20.18 31.50
C GLN A 152 -15.10 19.36 30.30
N GLU A 153 -13.80 19.34 30.01
CA GLU A 153 -13.24 18.32 29.13
C GLU A 153 -13.59 16.95 29.76
N PRO A 154 -14.25 16.05 29.02
CA PRO A 154 -14.64 14.77 29.58
C PRO A 154 -13.37 14.02 30.02
N THR A 155 -13.41 13.43 31.22
CA THR A 155 -12.31 12.59 31.71
C THR A 155 -12.10 11.42 30.74
N LEU A 156 -10.85 10.98 30.54
CA LEU A 156 -10.48 9.86 29.64
C LEU A 156 -11.39 8.63 29.81
N ILE A 157 -11.81 8.36 31.05
CA ILE A 157 -12.71 7.25 31.42
C ILE A 157 -14.15 7.48 30.93
N GLN A 158 -14.66 8.71 30.96
CA GLN A 158 -15.97 9.06 30.41
C GLN A 158 -15.96 8.99 28.87
N PHE A 159 -14.85 9.38 28.24
CA PHE A 159 -14.65 9.21 26.80
C PHE A 159 -14.57 7.71 26.41
N LEU A 160 -13.83 6.89 27.16
CA LEU A 160 -13.76 5.44 26.95
C LEU A 160 -15.11 4.74 27.13
N LYS A 161 -15.96 5.19 28.06
CA LYS A 161 -17.31 4.63 28.24
C LYS A 161 -18.30 5.09 27.16
N SER A 162 -18.15 6.29 26.61
CA SER A 162 -19.01 6.77 25.51
C SER A 162 -18.55 6.26 24.14
N PHE A 163 -17.29 5.85 24.01
CA PHE A 163 -16.66 5.34 22.79
C PHE A 163 -17.47 4.24 22.06
N PRO A 164 -17.92 3.15 22.71
CA PRO A 164 -18.61 2.06 22.01
C PRO A 164 -19.98 2.51 21.49
N LYS A 165 -20.65 3.38 22.23
CA LYS A 165 -21.97 3.91 21.87
C LYS A 165 -21.89 4.83 20.66
N ILE A 166 -20.87 5.69 20.60
CA ILE A 166 -20.62 6.59 19.46
C ILE A 166 -20.13 5.76 18.25
N ALA A 167 -19.22 4.80 18.45
CA ALA A 167 -18.78 3.87 17.41
C ALA A 167 -19.95 3.12 16.75
N LEU A 168 -20.82 2.54 17.58
CA LEU A 168 -21.98 1.79 17.09
C LEU A 168 -22.97 2.71 16.37
N ARG A 169 -23.18 3.95 16.85
CA ARG A 169 -24.01 4.95 16.17
C ARG A 169 -23.45 5.30 14.78
N THR A 170 -22.15 5.55 14.69
CA THR A 170 -21.48 5.88 13.42
C THR A 170 -21.52 4.70 12.44
N LEU A 171 -21.24 3.49 12.91
CA LEU A 171 -21.28 2.27 12.09
C LEU A 171 -22.70 1.89 11.65
N ARG A 172 -23.73 2.35 12.36
CA ARG A 172 -25.14 2.15 11.98
C ARG A 172 -25.58 3.05 10.83
N ASN A 173 -24.82 4.09 10.48
CA ASN A 173 -25.07 4.85 9.25
C ASN A 173 -24.64 3.99 8.04
N PRO A 174 -25.58 3.52 7.21
CA PRO A 174 -25.27 2.59 6.12
C PRO A 174 -24.38 3.22 5.04
N ILE A 175 -24.51 4.53 4.78
CA ILE A 175 -23.69 5.22 3.78
C ILE A 175 -22.24 5.30 4.26
N TYR A 176 -22.03 5.68 5.53
CA TYR A 176 -20.70 5.69 6.14
C TYR A 176 -20.05 4.31 6.07
N LEU A 177 -20.76 3.26 6.52
CA LEU A 177 -20.23 1.91 6.56
C LEU A 177 -19.86 1.38 5.17
N LEU A 178 -20.74 1.56 4.17
CA LEU A 178 -20.48 1.10 2.80
C LEU A 178 -19.29 1.81 2.17
N VAL A 179 -19.15 3.12 2.36
CA VAL A 179 -18.00 3.88 1.84
C VAL A 179 -16.70 3.47 2.54
N VAL A 180 -16.74 3.24 3.86
CA VAL A 180 -15.57 2.74 4.60
C VAL A 180 -15.20 1.33 4.15
N LEU A 181 -16.16 0.43 3.93
CA LEU A 181 -15.90 -0.91 3.41
C LEU A 181 -15.32 -0.87 1.98
N ALA A 182 -15.78 0.05 1.13
CA ALA A 182 -15.19 0.28 -0.18
C ALA A 182 -13.71 0.67 -0.08
N LEU A 183 -13.41 1.60 0.84
CA LEU A 183 -12.04 2.04 1.11
C LEU A 183 -11.18 0.96 1.79
N VAL A 184 -11.76 0.07 2.61
CA VAL A 184 -11.08 -1.10 3.17
C VAL A 184 -10.64 -2.03 2.05
N ASN A 185 -11.52 -2.34 1.09
CA ASN A 185 -11.16 -3.16 -0.07
C ASN A 185 -10.00 -2.53 -0.87
N LEU A 186 -10.08 -1.22 -1.13
CA LEU A 186 -9.02 -0.50 -1.84
C LEU A 186 -7.70 -0.46 -1.06
N SER A 187 -7.79 -0.37 0.28
CA SER A 187 -6.62 -0.40 1.16
C SER A 187 -6.02 -1.80 1.26
N ALA A 188 -6.83 -2.87 1.22
CA ALA A 188 -6.37 -4.26 1.25
C ALA A 188 -5.60 -4.59 -0.05
N LEU A 189 -6.15 -4.14 -1.19
CA LEU A 189 -5.45 -4.12 -2.47
C LEU A 189 -4.09 -3.41 -2.34
N LEU A 190 -4.09 -2.15 -1.91
CA LEU A 190 -2.87 -1.35 -1.81
C LEU A 190 -1.83 -2.02 -0.89
N SER A 191 -2.25 -2.58 0.23
CA SER A 191 -1.35 -3.26 1.17
C SER A 191 -0.68 -4.47 0.53
N GLY A 192 -1.43 -5.31 -0.18
CA GLY A 192 -0.87 -6.49 -0.86
C GLY A 192 0.11 -6.14 -1.97
N LEU A 193 -0.28 -5.18 -2.83
CA LEU A 193 0.59 -4.72 -3.92
C LEU A 193 1.83 -4.02 -3.38
N ALA A 194 1.72 -3.17 -2.35
CA ALA A 194 2.87 -2.49 -1.77
C ALA A 194 3.92 -3.47 -1.20
N THR A 195 3.48 -4.59 -0.62
CA THR A 195 4.39 -5.58 -0.04
C THR A 195 5.03 -6.50 -1.08
N PHE A 196 4.26 -6.97 -2.06
CA PHE A 196 4.71 -8.08 -2.92
C PHE A 196 4.83 -7.73 -4.41
N MET A 197 4.46 -6.53 -4.86
CA MET A 197 4.59 -6.16 -6.27
C MET A 197 6.04 -6.19 -6.75
N ALA A 198 7.02 -5.85 -5.91
CA ALA A 198 8.44 -5.90 -6.30
C ALA A 198 8.84 -7.34 -6.63
N LYS A 199 8.48 -8.28 -5.74
CA LYS A 199 8.68 -9.72 -5.94
C LYS A 199 7.92 -10.25 -7.15
N PHE A 200 6.71 -9.75 -7.38
CA PHE A 200 5.92 -10.09 -8.56
C PHE A 200 6.67 -9.70 -9.84
N ILE A 201 7.13 -8.46 -9.96
CA ILE A 201 7.87 -7.98 -11.14
C ILE A 201 9.20 -8.74 -11.32
N GLU A 202 9.92 -8.96 -10.21
CA GLU A 202 11.19 -9.71 -10.18
C GLU A 202 11.02 -11.10 -10.79
N LYS A 203 10.02 -11.87 -10.34
CA LYS A 203 9.80 -13.24 -10.82
C LYS A 203 9.08 -13.29 -12.16
N GLN A 204 8.11 -12.41 -12.39
CA GLN A 204 7.27 -12.47 -13.58
C GLN A 204 8.00 -12.02 -14.84
N PHE A 205 8.95 -11.07 -14.74
CA PHE A 205 9.67 -10.48 -15.86
C PHE A 205 11.19 -10.64 -15.77
N SER A 206 11.68 -11.53 -14.88
CA SER A 206 13.09 -11.81 -14.67
C SER A 206 13.95 -10.56 -14.42
N GLN A 207 13.40 -9.60 -13.66
CA GLN A 207 14.08 -8.33 -13.34
C GLN A 207 14.75 -8.39 -11.99
N SER A 208 15.73 -7.51 -11.75
CA SER A 208 16.36 -7.39 -10.43
C SER A 208 15.39 -6.84 -9.38
N ALA A 209 15.60 -7.22 -8.10
CA ALA A 209 14.84 -6.68 -6.97
C ALA A 209 14.97 -5.15 -6.86
N SER A 210 16.15 -4.61 -7.16
CA SER A 210 16.43 -3.16 -7.20
C SER A 210 15.57 -2.45 -8.24
N PHE A 211 15.59 -2.93 -9.49
CA PHE A 211 14.83 -2.33 -10.58
C PHE A 211 13.32 -2.39 -10.30
N SER A 212 12.82 -3.54 -9.85
CA SER A 212 11.41 -3.74 -9.52
C SER A 212 10.93 -2.78 -8.42
N THR A 213 11.73 -2.60 -7.37
CA THR A 213 11.46 -1.66 -6.28
C THR A 213 11.50 -0.20 -6.77
N MET A 214 12.44 0.12 -7.66
CA MET A 214 12.54 1.45 -8.28
C MET A 214 11.29 1.79 -9.09
N MET A 215 10.70 0.84 -9.82
CA MET A 215 9.48 1.10 -10.60
C MET A 215 8.28 1.44 -9.70
N ILE A 216 8.16 0.80 -8.54
CA ILE A 216 7.10 1.12 -7.56
C ILE A 216 7.31 2.52 -6.99
N GLY A 217 8.54 2.85 -6.57
CA GLY A 217 8.88 4.14 -5.99
C GLY A 217 8.87 5.31 -6.98
N GLY A 218 9.33 5.07 -8.21
CA GLY A 218 9.52 6.09 -9.24
C GLY A 218 8.32 6.29 -10.16
N VAL A 219 7.45 5.28 -10.33
CA VAL A 219 6.25 5.39 -11.18
C VAL A 219 4.98 5.23 -10.35
N GLY A 220 4.86 4.15 -9.57
CA GLY A 220 3.63 3.83 -8.83
C GLY A 220 3.22 4.92 -7.84
N ILE A 221 4.15 5.33 -6.96
CA ILE A 221 3.86 6.31 -5.91
C ILE A 221 3.55 7.71 -6.51
N PRO A 222 4.36 8.29 -7.40
CA PRO A 222 4.04 9.57 -8.02
C PRO A 222 2.68 9.60 -8.73
N MET A 223 2.31 8.51 -9.41
CA MET A 223 0.99 8.38 -10.06
C MET A 223 -0.15 8.37 -9.04
N ALA A 224 0.02 7.69 -7.90
CA ALA A 224 -0.97 7.72 -6.81
C ALA A 224 -1.12 9.12 -6.18
N VAL A 225 -0.01 9.84 -5.99
CA VAL A 225 -0.04 11.24 -5.49
C VAL A 225 -0.78 12.14 -6.46
N LEU A 226 -0.45 12.05 -7.75
CA LEU A 226 -1.12 12.82 -8.81
C LEU A 226 -2.63 12.53 -8.84
N GLY A 227 -3.02 11.27 -8.72
CA GLY A 227 -4.43 10.85 -8.65
C GLY A 227 -5.15 11.48 -7.47
N THR A 228 -4.56 11.39 -6.26
CA THR A 228 -5.13 11.96 -5.03
C THR A 228 -5.36 13.46 -5.13
N VAL A 229 -4.36 14.19 -5.66
CA VAL A 229 -4.42 15.65 -5.88
C VAL A 229 -5.50 16.00 -6.89
N LEU A 230 -5.56 15.29 -8.03
CA LEU A 230 -6.57 15.54 -9.06
C LEU A 230 -7.98 15.24 -8.55
N GLY A 231 -8.17 14.18 -7.75
CA GLY A 231 -9.45 13.86 -7.11
C GLY A 231 -9.92 14.98 -6.18
N GLY A 232 -8.99 15.57 -5.41
CA GLY A 232 -9.27 16.74 -4.57
C GLY A 232 -9.60 18.01 -5.39
N ALA A 233 -8.82 18.29 -6.43
CA ALA A 233 -9.06 19.41 -7.33
C ALA A 233 -10.42 19.32 -8.01
N LEU A 234 -10.81 18.12 -8.46
CA LEU A 234 -12.10 17.87 -9.09
C LEU A 234 -13.27 18.08 -8.12
N MET A 235 -13.16 17.54 -6.91
CA MET A 235 -14.16 17.73 -5.85
C MET A 235 -14.36 19.21 -5.50
N ARG A 236 -13.27 19.98 -5.47
CA ARG A 236 -13.32 21.43 -5.21
C ARG A 236 -13.92 22.20 -6.39
N ARG A 237 -13.52 21.90 -7.63
CA ARG A 237 -13.95 22.64 -8.82
C ARG A 237 -15.44 22.47 -9.09
N PHE A 238 -15.95 21.25 -8.98
CA PHE A 238 -17.34 20.94 -9.31
C PHE A 238 -18.29 20.99 -8.11
N SER A 239 -17.77 21.21 -6.90
CA SER A 239 -18.57 21.22 -5.66
C SER A 239 -19.57 20.07 -5.58
N LEU A 240 -19.14 18.88 -6.00
CA LEU A 240 -20.01 17.71 -6.19
C LEU A 240 -20.79 17.40 -4.91
N SER A 241 -22.05 17.01 -5.03
CA SER A 241 -22.84 16.48 -3.90
C SER A 241 -22.35 15.08 -3.49
N VAL A 242 -22.87 14.51 -2.38
CA VAL A 242 -22.53 13.13 -1.97
C VAL A 242 -22.91 12.11 -3.06
N ASN A 243 -24.08 12.30 -3.69
CA ASN A 243 -24.52 11.47 -4.83
C ASN A 243 -23.59 11.63 -6.04
N GLY A 244 -23.18 12.86 -6.36
CA GLY A 244 -22.20 13.13 -7.42
C GLY A 244 -20.85 12.46 -7.15
N ALA A 245 -20.34 12.57 -5.94
CA ALA A 245 -19.10 11.92 -5.51
C ALA A 245 -19.20 10.38 -5.56
N SER A 246 -20.33 9.79 -5.15
CA SER A 246 -20.55 8.34 -5.22
C SER A 246 -20.54 7.82 -6.66
N LYS A 247 -21.16 8.56 -7.60
CA LYS A 247 -21.13 8.23 -9.04
C LYS A 247 -19.72 8.33 -9.60
N LEU A 248 -18.99 9.39 -9.24
CA LEU A 248 -17.60 9.58 -9.64
C LEU A 248 -16.70 8.42 -9.16
N CYS A 249 -16.81 8.02 -7.89
CA CYS A 249 -16.09 6.87 -7.35
C CYS A 249 -16.44 5.58 -8.10
N THR A 250 -17.73 5.36 -8.40
CA THR A 250 -18.17 4.17 -9.15
C THR A 250 -17.55 4.13 -10.55
N ILE A 251 -17.57 5.26 -11.27
CA ILE A 251 -16.95 5.37 -12.60
C ILE A 251 -15.44 5.14 -12.52
N ALA A 252 -14.77 5.72 -11.52
CA ALA A 252 -13.34 5.53 -11.31
C ALA A 252 -13.00 4.06 -11.04
N ILE A 253 -13.75 3.37 -10.18
CA ILE A 253 -13.52 1.95 -9.91
C ILE A 253 -13.80 1.07 -11.14
N LEU A 254 -14.82 1.38 -11.94
CA LEU A 254 -15.05 0.69 -13.22
C LEU A 254 -13.87 0.86 -14.18
N LEU A 255 -13.33 2.09 -14.29
CA LEU A 255 -12.13 2.35 -15.10
C LEU A 255 -10.90 1.63 -14.54
N CYS A 256 -10.77 1.52 -13.21
CA CYS A 256 -9.72 0.77 -12.53
C CYS A 256 -9.77 -0.73 -12.89
N ILE A 257 -10.97 -1.33 -12.96
CA ILE A 257 -11.15 -2.71 -13.44
C ILE A 257 -10.72 -2.82 -14.90
N LEU A 258 -11.10 -1.86 -15.75
CA LEU A 258 -10.75 -1.86 -17.16
C LEU A 258 -9.22 -1.82 -17.39
N THR A 259 -8.47 -1.10 -16.55
CA THR A 259 -7.01 -1.06 -16.63
C THR A 259 -6.33 -2.24 -15.95
N ALA A 260 -6.94 -2.82 -14.91
CA ALA A 260 -6.38 -3.96 -14.18
C ALA A 260 -6.58 -5.31 -14.90
N LEU A 261 -7.71 -5.52 -15.58
CA LEU A 261 -8.01 -6.80 -16.25
C LEU A 261 -6.98 -7.21 -17.33
N PRO A 262 -6.51 -6.31 -18.22
CA PRO A 262 -5.47 -6.66 -19.19
C PRO A 262 -4.20 -7.19 -18.53
N MET A 263 -3.85 -6.70 -17.33
CA MET A 263 -2.65 -7.14 -16.62
C MET A 263 -2.65 -8.65 -16.30
N LEU A 264 -3.81 -9.30 -16.21
CA LEU A 264 -3.92 -10.75 -16.04
C LEU A 264 -3.34 -11.55 -17.21
N PHE A 265 -3.28 -10.94 -18.40
CA PHE A 265 -2.78 -11.56 -19.62
C PHE A 265 -1.35 -11.14 -19.93
N LEU A 266 -0.88 -10.01 -19.38
CA LEU A 266 0.49 -9.55 -19.52
C LEU A 266 1.41 -10.26 -18.52
N GLY A 267 2.16 -11.23 -19.02
CA GLY A 267 3.21 -11.89 -18.26
C GLY A 267 3.81 -13.05 -19.03
N CYS A 268 4.85 -13.60 -18.46
CA CYS A 268 5.71 -14.59 -19.07
C CYS A 268 5.27 -16.02 -18.74
N PRO A 269 5.47 -16.96 -19.67
CA PRO A 269 5.23 -18.36 -19.39
C PRO A 269 6.19 -18.88 -18.32
N THR A 270 5.75 -19.90 -17.57
CA THR A 270 6.62 -20.59 -16.61
C THR A 270 7.80 -21.22 -17.35
N GLN A 271 9.02 -20.94 -16.88
CA GLN A 271 10.24 -21.49 -17.46
C GLN A 271 10.28 -23.02 -17.39
N SER A 272 10.91 -23.65 -18.38
CA SER A 272 11.16 -25.09 -18.40
C SER A 272 12.29 -25.44 -17.44
N ILE A 273 11.93 -25.94 -16.26
CA ILE A 273 12.86 -26.36 -15.22
C ILE A 273 12.96 -27.89 -15.20
N ALA A 274 14.18 -28.41 -15.24
CA ALA A 274 14.45 -29.84 -15.18
C ALA A 274 13.90 -30.48 -13.88
N GLY A 275 13.23 -31.63 -14.00
CA GLY A 275 12.65 -32.36 -12.86
C GLY A 275 11.33 -31.79 -12.30
N VAL A 276 10.80 -30.72 -12.88
CA VAL A 276 9.61 -30.02 -12.36
C VAL A 276 8.49 -29.88 -13.40
N SER A 277 8.84 -29.62 -14.66
CA SER A 277 7.85 -29.37 -15.71
C SER A 277 7.79 -30.53 -16.69
N ASN A 278 6.65 -31.23 -16.82
CA ASN A 278 6.32 -32.21 -17.89
C ASN A 278 7.12 -33.54 -17.94
N ASN A 279 6.51 -34.62 -18.48
CA ASN A 279 7.06 -35.99 -18.49
C ASN A 279 8.43 -36.14 -19.22
N ARG A 280 8.75 -35.27 -20.18
CA ARG A 280 10.05 -35.25 -20.88
C ARG A 280 11.22 -34.78 -20.02
N TYR A 281 10.97 -34.11 -18.90
CA TYR A 281 12.01 -33.56 -18.01
C TYR A 281 12.12 -34.35 -16.70
N LEU A 282 11.25 -35.33 -16.49
CA LEU A 282 11.39 -36.36 -15.46
C LEU A 282 12.54 -37.33 -15.80
N SER A 283 12.80 -37.59 -17.09
CA SER A 283 13.97 -38.36 -17.53
C SER A 283 15.30 -37.63 -17.27
N LEU A 284 15.32 -36.30 -17.36
CA LEU A 284 16.49 -35.48 -16.97
C LEU A 284 16.73 -35.51 -15.45
N TYR A 285 15.68 -35.62 -14.64
CA TYR A 285 15.81 -35.89 -13.22
C TYR A 285 16.46 -37.26 -12.96
N HIS A 286 16.12 -38.29 -13.75
CA HIS A 286 16.82 -39.57 -13.70
C HIS A 286 18.29 -39.47 -14.14
N CYS A 287 18.64 -38.61 -15.11
CA CYS A 287 20.05 -38.37 -15.46
C CYS A 287 20.84 -37.82 -14.27
N SER A 288 20.32 -36.80 -13.60
CA SER A 288 20.99 -36.18 -12.45
C SER A 288 21.03 -37.05 -11.18
N SER A 289 20.13 -38.03 -11.07
CA SER A 289 20.12 -38.98 -9.93
C SER A 289 21.42 -39.77 -9.79
N SER A 290 22.16 -39.96 -10.90
CA SER A 290 23.46 -40.63 -10.90
C SER A 290 24.60 -39.77 -10.32
N CYS A 291 24.36 -38.47 -10.11
CA CYS A 291 25.36 -37.51 -9.63
C CYS A 291 25.32 -37.28 -8.11
N HIS A 292 24.36 -37.88 -7.39
CA HIS A 292 24.18 -37.70 -5.93
C HIS A 292 24.20 -36.23 -5.47
N CYS A 293 23.56 -35.34 -6.24
CA CYS A 293 23.55 -33.92 -5.93
C CYS A 293 22.77 -33.61 -4.64
N SER A 294 23.28 -32.69 -3.82
CA SER A 294 22.58 -32.23 -2.62
C SER A 294 21.30 -31.48 -2.99
N GLU A 295 20.19 -31.77 -2.30
CA GLU A 295 18.94 -31.01 -2.41
C GLU A 295 19.09 -29.55 -1.93
N GLU A 296 20.12 -29.23 -1.16
CA GLU A 296 20.41 -27.86 -0.72
C GLU A 296 21.17 -27.05 -1.78
N ALA A 297 21.79 -27.72 -2.78
CA ALA A 297 22.55 -27.04 -3.83
C ALA A 297 21.62 -26.18 -4.69
N PHE A 298 21.95 -24.90 -4.80
CA PHE A 298 21.21 -23.93 -5.60
C PHE A 298 22.20 -22.95 -6.25
N ASN A 299 22.43 -23.15 -7.54
CA ASN A 299 23.25 -22.30 -8.41
C ASN A 299 22.70 -22.43 -9.84
N PRO A 300 21.58 -21.76 -10.16
CA PRO A 300 20.86 -21.99 -11.40
C PRO A 300 21.76 -21.83 -12.64
N VAL A 301 21.60 -22.75 -13.59
CA VAL A 301 22.30 -22.73 -14.89
C VAL A 301 21.32 -22.97 -16.02
N CYS A 302 21.57 -22.33 -17.16
CA CYS A 302 20.82 -22.55 -18.39
C CYS A 302 21.58 -23.50 -19.32
N GLY A 303 20.99 -24.66 -19.61
CA GLY A 303 21.53 -25.60 -20.59
C GLY A 303 21.46 -25.03 -22.01
N SER A 304 22.33 -25.52 -22.90
CA SER A 304 22.30 -25.18 -24.34
C SER A 304 20.98 -25.55 -25.03
N ASP A 305 20.16 -26.40 -24.41
CA ASP A 305 18.81 -26.78 -24.84
C ASP A 305 17.70 -25.82 -24.35
N GLY A 306 18.06 -24.76 -23.62
CA GLY A 306 17.11 -23.79 -23.06
C GLY A 306 16.37 -24.29 -21.82
N VAL A 307 16.86 -25.36 -21.20
CA VAL A 307 16.30 -25.93 -19.96
C VAL A 307 17.09 -25.41 -18.77
N GLU A 308 16.38 -24.93 -17.75
CA GLU A 308 17.01 -24.46 -16.53
C GLU A 308 17.21 -25.61 -15.54
N PHE A 309 18.41 -25.69 -14.97
CA PHE A 309 18.78 -26.66 -13.95
C PHE A 309 19.08 -25.95 -12.63
N ARG A 310 18.72 -26.60 -11.52
CA ARG A 310 18.91 -26.06 -10.17
C ARG A 310 20.38 -25.80 -9.81
N SER A 311 21.29 -26.62 -10.33
CA SER A 311 22.74 -26.44 -10.16
C SER A 311 23.53 -27.09 -11.29
N PRO A 312 24.83 -26.76 -11.46
CA PRO A 312 25.68 -27.44 -12.44
C PRO A 312 25.77 -28.95 -12.24
N CYS A 313 25.70 -29.42 -10.98
CA CYS A 313 25.62 -30.84 -10.65
C CYS A 313 24.35 -31.49 -11.21
N HIS A 314 23.21 -30.81 -11.10
CA HIS A 314 21.94 -31.31 -11.66
C HIS A 314 21.94 -31.30 -13.20
N ALA A 315 22.77 -30.47 -13.83
CA ALA A 315 23.03 -30.51 -15.27
C ALA A 315 24.07 -31.59 -15.68
N GLY A 316 24.74 -32.22 -14.70
CA GLY A 316 25.74 -33.26 -14.92
C GLY A 316 27.06 -32.75 -15.49
N CYS A 317 27.40 -31.48 -15.28
CA CYS A 317 28.63 -30.85 -15.79
C CYS A 317 29.85 -31.32 -15.00
N GLN A 318 30.97 -31.55 -15.70
CA GLN A 318 32.21 -32.08 -15.11
C GLN A 318 33.37 -31.10 -15.16
N SER A 319 33.32 -30.15 -16.09
CA SER A 319 34.37 -29.15 -16.32
C SER A 319 33.81 -27.74 -16.23
N VAL A 320 34.69 -26.82 -15.84
CA VAL A 320 34.42 -25.38 -15.73
C VAL A 320 35.47 -24.66 -16.54
N GLU A 321 35.04 -23.87 -17.52
CA GLU A 321 35.88 -23.04 -18.37
C GLU A 321 35.57 -21.57 -18.11
N THR A 322 36.61 -20.78 -17.88
CA THR A 322 36.46 -19.34 -17.69
C THR A 322 36.86 -18.63 -18.99
N ASP A 323 35.91 -17.92 -19.61
CA ASP A 323 36.18 -17.12 -20.81
C ASP A 323 37.07 -15.90 -20.46
N ASN A 324 37.68 -15.28 -21.47
CA ASN A 324 38.55 -14.09 -21.37
C ASN A 324 37.89 -12.91 -20.65
N PHE A 325 36.55 -12.89 -20.56
CA PHE A 325 35.76 -11.90 -19.81
C PHE A 325 35.38 -12.34 -18.39
N SER A 326 36.09 -13.32 -17.82
CA SER A 326 35.83 -13.86 -16.47
C SER A 326 34.46 -14.54 -16.33
N LYS A 327 33.83 -14.93 -17.45
CA LYS A 327 32.54 -15.63 -17.43
C LYS A 327 32.76 -17.12 -17.32
N VAL A 328 32.21 -17.70 -16.25
CA VAL A 328 32.27 -19.13 -15.95
C VAL A 328 31.28 -19.87 -16.85
N ASN A 329 31.76 -20.78 -17.69
CA ASN A 329 30.94 -21.68 -18.50
C ASN A 329 31.10 -23.11 -17.97
N TYR A 330 30.01 -23.83 -17.84
CA TYR A 330 30.04 -25.24 -17.45
C TYR A 330 30.02 -26.11 -18.70
N THR A 331 31.00 -26.99 -18.84
CA THR A 331 31.14 -27.90 -19.99
C THR A 331 31.02 -29.36 -19.55
N GLU A 332 30.91 -30.27 -20.52
CA GLU A 332 30.71 -31.71 -20.30
C GLU A 332 29.43 -32.04 -19.50
N CYS A 333 28.35 -31.29 -19.74
CA CYS A 333 27.07 -31.45 -19.07
C CYS A 333 26.26 -32.62 -19.65
N ARG A 334 26.31 -33.78 -18.99
CA ARG A 334 25.68 -35.03 -19.48
C ARG A 334 24.16 -35.00 -19.55
N CYS A 335 23.51 -34.15 -18.74
CA CYS A 335 22.05 -34.07 -18.68
C CYS A 335 21.47 -32.96 -19.56
N VAL A 336 22.31 -32.21 -20.27
CA VAL A 336 21.91 -31.17 -21.21
C VAL A 336 21.83 -31.78 -22.61
N SER A 337 20.72 -31.57 -23.32
CA SER A 337 20.59 -32.05 -24.69
C SER A 337 21.35 -31.14 -25.67
N GLY A 338 22.04 -31.71 -26.66
CA GLY A 338 22.74 -30.95 -27.70
C GLY A 338 24.20 -30.67 -27.38
N LEU A 339 24.60 -29.39 -27.36
CA LEU A 339 26.00 -28.95 -27.28
C LEU A 339 26.66 -29.20 -25.90
N SER A 340 25.95 -29.81 -24.95
CA SER A 340 26.45 -30.32 -23.66
C SER A 340 27.21 -29.28 -22.81
N PHE A 341 26.79 -28.01 -22.90
CA PHE A 341 27.27 -26.93 -22.04
C PHE A 341 26.12 -26.22 -21.35
N ALA A 342 26.41 -25.55 -20.24
CA ALA A 342 25.46 -24.72 -19.51
C ALA A 342 26.08 -23.38 -19.12
N LEU A 343 25.29 -22.32 -19.23
CA LEU A 343 25.66 -20.96 -18.86
C LEU A 343 25.17 -20.65 -17.43
N PRO A 344 25.89 -19.82 -16.66
CA PRO A 344 25.49 -19.43 -15.33
C PRO A 344 24.25 -18.52 -15.38
N GLY A 345 23.37 -18.67 -14.39
CA GLY A 345 22.14 -17.90 -14.29
C GLY A 345 20.93 -18.60 -14.92
N SER A 346 19.79 -17.91 -14.87
CA SER A 346 18.53 -18.40 -15.44
C SER A 346 18.55 -18.32 -16.96
N CYS A 347 17.76 -19.17 -17.63
CA CYS A 347 17.58 -19.11 -19.09
C CYS A 347 16.90 -17.83 -19.61
N GLY A 348 16.45 -16.95 -18.69
CA GLY A 348 15.64 -15.78 -19.04
C GLY A 348 14.24 -16.18 -19.48
N SER A 349 13.34 -15.21 -19.55
CA SER A 349 11.92 -15.44 -19.84
C SER A 349 11.49 -14.98 -21.23
N GLY A 350 12.38 -14.31 -21.99
CA GLY A 350 12.17 -13.92 -23.40
C GLY A 350 11.05 -12.89 -23.63
N CYS A 351 10.51 -12.32 -22.56
CA CYS A 351 9.24 -11.58 -22.52
C CYS A 351 9.38 -10.20 -21.86
N GLU A 352 10.61 -9.72 -21.68
CA GLU A 352 10.91 -8.44 -20.99
C GLU A 352 10.18 -7.25 -21.63
N HIS A 353 9.90 -7.31 -22.93
CA HIS A 353 9.12 -6.29 -23.65
C HIS A 353 7.71 -6.09 -23.09
N LEU A 354 7.13 -7.09 -22.42
CA LEU A 354 5.81 -7.00 -21.76
C LEU A 354 5.84 -6.20 -20.45
N LEU A 355 7.03 -5.92 -19.91
CA LEU A 355 7.19 -5.17 -18.67
C LEU A 355 6.73 -3.72 -18.79
N ILE A 356 7.11 -3.04 -19.88
CA ILE A 356 6.75 -1.64 -20.11
C ILE A 356 5.22 -1.44 -20.13
N PRO A 357 4.44 -2.15 -20.97
CA PRO A 357 2.99 -2.01 -20.96
C PRO A 357 2.38 -2.43 -19.61
N PHE A 358 2.94 -3.42 -18.91
CA PHE A 358 2.50 -3.79 -17.57
C PHE A 358 2.67 -2.65 -16.55
N VAL A 359 3.84 -2.01 -16.51
CA VAL A 359 4.12 -0.88 -15.60
C VAL A 359 3.21 0.31 -15.93
N VAL A 360 2.97 0.61 -17.21
CA VAL A 360 2.06 1.69 -17.62
C VAL A 360 0.65 1.43 -17.10
N LEU A 361 0.13 0.21 -17.28
CA LEU A 361 -1.18 -0.19 -16.75
C LEU A 361 -1.22 -0.16 -15.22
N LEU A 362 -0.15 -0.60 -14.56
CA LEU A 362 -0.03 -0.53 -13.10
C LEU A 362 -0.08 0.92 -12.60
N GLY A 363 0.67 1.82 -13.25
CA GLY A 363 0.68 3.25 -12.92
C GLY A 363 -0.67 3.93 -13.14
N LEU A 364 -1.34 3.63 -14.27
CA LEU A 364 -2.70 4.11 -14.54
C LEU A 364 -3.69 3.60 -13.49
N THR A 365 -3.64 2.31 -13.16
CA THR A 365 -4.48 1.69 -12.13
C THR A 365 -4.26 2.35 -10.76
N ALA A 366 -3.00 2.58 -10.38
CA ALA A 366 -2.65 3.29 -9.14
C ALA A 366 -3.18 4.73 -9.11
N PHE A 367 -3.07 5.46 -10.22
CA PHE A 367 -3.62 6.81 -10.36
C PHE A 367 -5.14 6.83 -10.20
N ILE A 368 -5.87 5.96 -10.90
CA ILE A 368 -7.34 5.90 -10.86
C ILE A 368 -7.83 5.48 -9.46
N ALA A 369 -7.18 4.48 -8.87
CA ALA A 369 -7.44 4.03 -7.50
C ALA A 369 -7.31 5.19 -6.51
N ALA A 370 -6.16 5.88 -6.51
CA ALA A 370 -5.89 6.99 -5.60
C ALA A 370 -6.81 8.20 -5.84
N PHE A 371 -7.18 8.46 -7.09
CA PHE A 371 -8.15 9.48 -7.44
C PHE A 371 -9.51 9.30 -6.73
N SER A 372 -9.96 8.05 -6.56
CA SER A 372 -11.23 7.74 -5.88
C SER A 372 -11.17 7.91 -4.35
N GLN A 373 -9.97 7.98 -3.76
CA GLN A 373 -9.78 8.07 -2.31
C GLN A 373 -10.28 9.42 -1.76
N THR A 374 -9.93 10.53 -2.40
CA THR A 374 -10.30 11.87 -1.93
C THR A 374 -11.81 12.11 -1.94
N PRO A 375 -12.57 11.82 -3.02
CA PRO A 375 -14.03 11.92 -3.01
C PRO A 375 -14.67 11.03 -1.93
N SER A 376 -14.14 9.84 -1.68
CA SER A 376 -14.65 8.92 -0.65
C SER A 376 -14.49 9.47 0.76
N CYS A 377 -13.31 10.03 1.07
CA CYS A 377 -13.09 10.73 2.34
C CYS A 377 -14.05 11.92 2.50
N MET A 378 -14.30 12.68 1.43
CA MET A 378 -15.26 13.79 1.44
C MET A 378 -16.71 13.34 1.65
N MET A 379 -17.10 12.17 1.14
CA MET A 379 -18.42 11.59 1.41
C MET A 379 -18.58 11.29 2.90
N ILE A 380 -17.58 10.63 3.52
CA ILE A 380 -17.58 10.34 4.96
C ILE A 380 -17.76 11.61 5.79
N LEU A 381 -16.97 12.65 5.49
CA LEU A 381 -17.01 13.91 6.22
C LEU A 381 -18.31 14.70 6.03
N ARG A 382 -19.11 14.41 5.01
CA ARG A 382 -20.41 15.07 4.76
C ARG A 382 -21.59 14.31 5.36
N GLU A 383 -21.45 13.01 5.56
CA GLU A 383 -22.49 12.14 6.13
C GLU A 383 -22.48 12.10 7.66
N VAL A 384 -21.40 12.57 8.27
CA VAL A 384 -21.20 12.57 9.72
C VAL A 384 -21.37 13.99 10.29
N PRO A 385 -22.10 14.17 11.42
CA PRO A 385 -22.21 15.45 12.11
C PRO A 385 -20.84 16.07 12.44
N PRO A 386 -20.71 17.40 12.48
CA PRO A 386 -19.43 18.08 12.71
C PRO A 386 -18.71 17.64 14.00
N GLU A 387 -19.46 17.33 15.05
CA GLU A 387 -18.96 16.85 16.34
C GLU A 387 -18.27 15.48 16.25
N ASP A 388 -18.70 14.62 15.32
CA ASP A 388 -18.27 13.23 15.22
C ASP A 388 -17.22 12.99 14.12
N LYS A 389 -16.84 14.02 13.33
CA LYS A 389 -15.97 13.85 12.14
C LYS A 389 -14.61 13.23 12.47
N SER A 390 -13.92 13.78 13.46
CA SER A 390 -12.60 13.29 13.89
C SER A 390 -12.68 11.86 14.39
N PHE A 391 -13.76 11.54 15.11
CA PHE A 391 -14.03 10.18 15.60
C PHE A 391 -14.27 9.20 14.44
N ALA A 392 -15.13 9.57 13.48
CA ALA A 392 -15.43 8.74 12.32
C ALA A 392 -14.20 8.46 11.43
N VAL A 393 -13.31 9.44 11.27
CA VAL A 393 -12.02 9.23 10.59
C VAL A 393 -11.12 8.28 11.40
N GLY A 394 -11.12 8.40 12.74
CA GLY A 394 -10.41 7.45 13.60
C GLY A 394 -10.89 6.01 13.44
N VAL A 395 -12.21 5.80 13.45
CA VAL A 395 -12.83 4.47 13.22
C VAL A 395 -12.49 3.93 11.83
N GLN A 396 -12.51 4.79 10.79
CA GLN A 396 -12.11 4.40 9.43
C GLN A 396 -10.68 3.85 9.39
N TYR A 397 -9.70 4.56 9.98
CA TYR A 397 -8.31 4.09 10.01
C TYR A 397 -8.13 2.82 10.85
N MET A 398 -8.87 2.68 11.94
CA MET A 398 -8.88 1.44 12.72
C MET A 398 -9.35 0.26 11.86
N LEU A 399 -10.42 0.43 11.09
CA LEU A 399 -10.91 -0.58 10.16
C LEU A 399 -9.91 -0.88 9.04
N PHE A 400 -9.20 0.12 8.51
CA PHE A 400 -8.11 -0.14 7.55
C PHE A 400 -7.03 -1.03 8.15
N ARG A 401 -6.62 -0.77 9.40
CA ARG A 401 -5.58 -1.58 10.04
C ARG A 401 -6.03 -3.02 10.21
N VAL A 402 -7.21 -3.23 10.80
CA VAL A 402 -7.69 -4.56 11.17
C VAL A 402 -8.16 -5.38 9.96
N LEU A 403 -8.85 -4.75 9.00
CA LEU A 403 -9.50 -5.47 7.89
C LEU A 403 -8.71 -5.43 6.58
N ALA A 404 -7.73 -4.53 6.43
CA ALA A 404 -6.95 -4.40 5.20
C ALA A 404 -5.45 -4.62 5.42
N PHE A 405 -4.77 -3.80 6.22
CA PHE A 405 -3.31 -3.84 6.31
C PHE A 405 -2.77 -5.06 7.07
N MET A 406 -3.50 -5.59 8.06
CA MET A 406 -3.12 -6.83 8.73
C MET A 406 -3.38 -8.07 7.86
N PRO A 407 -4.59 -8.32 7.35
CA PRO A 407 -4.87 -9.52 6.56
C PRO A 407 -4.36 -9.44 5.12
N GLY A 408 -4.24 -8.25 4.53
CA GLY A 408 -3.88 -8.06 3.12
C GLY A 408 -2.56 -8.74 2.74
N PRO A 409 -1.42 -8.39 3.36
CA PRO A 409 -0.14 -9.04 3.07
C PRO A 409 -0.15 -10.54 3.37
N VAL A 410 -0.85 -10.98 4.42
CA VAL A 410 -0.97 -12.42 4.74
C VAL A 410 -1.71 -13.18 3.64
N LEU A 411 -2.83 -12.63 3.15
CA LEU A 411 -3.58 -13.21 2.03
C LEU A 411 -2.74 -13.28 0.77
N TYR A 412 -2.11 -12.17 0.37
CA TYR A 412 -1.24 -12.14 -0.81
C TYR A 412 -0.04 -13.08 -0.68
N GLY A 413 0.60 -13.13 0.49
CA GLY A 413 1.70 -14.06 0.79
C GLY A 413 1.27 -15.52 0.66
N SER A 414 0.13 -15.89 1.26
CA SER A 414 -0.41 -17.25 1.16
C SER A 414 -0.73 -17.64 -0.28
N VAL A 415 -1.27 -16.72 -1.09
CA VAL A 415 -1.55 -16.92 -2.51
C VAL A 415 -0.24 -17.17 -3.29
N ILE A 416 0.82 -16.42 -2.99
CA ILE A 416 2.15 -16.62 -3.57
C ILE A 416 2.70 -18.01 -3.22
N ASP A 417 2.57 -18.42 -1.95
CA ASP A 417 3.08 -19.72 -1.52
C ASP A 417 2.35 -20.89 -2.20
N THR A 418 1.05 -20.73 -2.51
CA THR A 418 0.29 -21.76 -3.25
C THR A 418 0.76 -21.98 -4.70
N THR A 419 1.58 -21.08 -5.24
CA THR A 419 2.11 -21.17 -6.61
C THR A 419 3.56 -21.66 -6.63
N CYS A 420 4.12 -21.93 -5.45
CA CYS A 420 5.45 -22.51 -5.32
C CYS A 420 5.50 -23.90 -5.96
N ILE A 421 6.49 -24.13 -6.80
CA ILE A 421 6.77 -25.45 -7.37
C ILE A 421 7.96 -26.11 -6.69
N LEU A 422 8.96 -25.33 -6.29
CA LEU A 422 10.15 -25.86 -5.63
C LEU A 422 10.55 -25.02 -4.42
N TRP A 423 10.41 -25.61 -3.24
CA TRP A 423 10.86 -25.03 -1.98
C TRP A 423 12.38 -25.14 -1.84
N GLY A 424 12.98 -24.07 -1.31
CA GLY A 424 14.36 -24.14 -0.82
C GLY A 424 14.44 -25.04 0.41
N LYS A 425 15.54 -25.76 0.59
CA LYS A 425 15.81 -26.56 1.79
C LYS A 425 17.15 -26.14 2.38
N LYS A 426 17.19 -25.98 3.69
CA LYS A 426 18.43 -25.72 4.44
C LYS A 426 18.34 -26.38 5.81
N CYS A 427 19.30 -27.22 6.14
CA CYS A 427 19.34 -28.03 7.36
C CYS A 427 18.04 -28.85 7.57
N GLY A 428 17.54 -29.46 6.50
CA GLY A 428 16.32 -30.29 6.53
C GLY A 428 15.01 -29.52 6.75
N LYS A 429 15.03 -28.18 6.78
CA LYS A 429 13.83 -27.33 6.86
C LYS A 429 13.57 -26.61 5.55
N GLU A 430 12.31 -26.44 5.22
CA GLU A 430 11.87 -25.63 4.08
C GLU A 430 12.17 -24.14 4.36
N THR A 431 12.63 -23.44 3.32
CA THR A 431 12.96 -22.01 3.35
C THR A 431 12.12 -21.27 2.31
N SER A 432 12.60 -20.16 1.76
CA SER A 432 11.87 -19.43 0.72
C SER A 432 11.72 -20.29 -0.54
N CYS A 433 10.56 -20.20 -1.18
CA CYS A 433 10.33 -20.83 -2.47
C CYS A 433 11.24 -20.24 -3.55
N GLN A 434 11.91 -21.12 -4.29
CA GLN A 434 12.89 -20.79 -5.32
C GLN A 434 12.25 -20.64 -6.70
N TYR A 435 11.34 -21.57 -7.06
CA TYR A 435 10.64 -21.55 -8.33
C TYR A 435 9.12 -21.52 -8.15
N TYR A 436 8.46 -20.65 -8.91
CA TYR A 436 7.01 -20.46 -8.91
C TYR A 436 6.42 -20.79 -10.27
N ASN A 437 5.18 -21.29 -10.29
CA ASN A 437 4.39 -21.38 -11.51
C ASN A 437 3.93 -19.98 -11.87
N LEU A 438 4.56 -19.36 -12.87
CA LEU A 438 4.33 -17.95 -13.22
C LEU A 438 2.90 -17.70 -13.71
N GLU A 439 2.28 -18.64 -14.41
CA GLU A 439 0.90 -18.50 -14.88
C GLU A 439 -0.11 -18.49 -13.71
N SER A 440 0.03 -19.44 -12.80
CA SER A 440 -0.79 -19.48 -11.56
C SER A 440 -0.47 -18.30 -10.65
N PHE A 441 0.80 -17.90 -10.58
CA PHE A 441 1.23 -16.75 -9.79
C PHE A 441 0.56 -15.47 -10.28
N ARG A 442 0.66 -15.17 -11.59
CA ARG A 442 -0.03 -14.04 -12.23
C ARG A 442 -1.53 -14.05 -11.99
N SER A 443 -2.19 -15.14 -12.36
CA SER A 443 -3.65 -15.22 -12.31
C SER A 443 -4.20 -15.12 -10.89
N ARG A 444 -3.56 -15.76 -9.89
CA ARG A 444 -4.02 -15.68 -8.50
C ARG A 444 -3.66 -14.35 -7.83
N PHE A 445 -2.45 -13.83 -8.04
CA PHE A 445 -1.99 -12.58 -7.45
C PHE A 445 -2.78 -11.36 -7.96
N LEU A 446 -2.86 -11.20 -9.29
CA LEU A 446 -3.63 -10.12 -9.90
C LEU A 446 -5.14 -10.39 -9.85
N GLY A 447 -5.56 -11.65 -9.81
CA GLY A 447 -6.95 -12.04 -9.60
C GLY A 447 -7.46 -11.58 -8.24
N LEU A 448 -6.65 -11.73 -7.19
CA LEU A 448 -6.97 -11.20 -5.86
C LEU A 448 -7.10 -9.67 -5.88
N GLN A 449 -6.27 -8.98 -6.68
CA GLN A 449 -6.43 -7.54 -6.91
C GLN A 449 -7.81 -7.21 -7.51
N VAL A 450 -8.22 -7.92 -8.55
CA VAL A 450 -9.54 -7.71 -9.19
C VAL A 450 -10.67 -7.99 -8.21
N VAL A 451 -10.56 -9.03 -7.36
CA VAL A 451 -11.56 -9.34 -6.32
C VAL A 451 -11.76 -8.16 -5.37
N PHE A 452 -10.69 -7.57 -4.84
CA PHE A 452 -10.80 -6.39 -3.97
C PHE A 452 -11.42 -5.19 -4.69
N VAL A 453 -11.03 -4.93 -5.94
CA VAL A 453 -11.61 -3.83 -6.74
C VAL A 453 -13.11 -4.05 -6.97
N CYS A 454 -13.53 -5.28 -7.28
CA CYS A 454 -14.93 -5.67 -7.42
C CYS A 454 -15.71 -5.53 -6.10
N GLY A 455 -15.11 -5.90 -4.97
CA GLY A 455 -15.67 -5.66 -3.63
C GLY A 455 -15.91 -4.17 -3.35
N GLY A 456 -14.94 -3.33 -3.73
CA GLY A 456 -15.08 -1.87 -3.69
C GLY A 456 -16.21 -1.36 -4.59
N LEU A 457 -16.29 -1.86 -5.83
CA LEU A 457 -17.35 -1.52 -6.78
C LEU A 457 -18.75 -1.84 -6.22
N LEU A 458 -18.92 -3.05 -5.68
CA LEU A 458 -20.18 -3.47 -5.06
C LEU A 458 -20.59 -2.51 -3.94
N CYS A 459 -19.65 -2.13 -3.07
CA CYS A 459 -19.91 -1.19 -1.98
C CYS A 459 -20.35 0.21 -2.50
N TYR A 460 -19.71 0.74 -3.55
CA TYR A 460 -20.13 2.01 -4.14
C TYR A 460 -21.48 1.93 -4.85
N LEU A 461 -21.77 0.83 -5.55
CA LEU A 461 -23.08 0.59 -6.16
C LEU A 461 -24.19 0.54 -5.10
N LEU A 462 -23.98 -0.19 -4.01
CA LEU A 462 -24.89 -0.22 -2.88
C LEU A 462 -25.06 1.17 -2.25
N THR A 463 -23.98 1.95 -2.18
CA THR A 463 -24.03 3.34 -1.69
C THR A 463 -24.95 4.20 -2.56
N ILE A 464 -24.87 4.09 -3.89
CA ILE A 464 -25.78 4.79 -4.81
C ILE A 464 -27.23 4.36 -4.59
N VAL A 465 -27.48 3.06 -4.40
CA VAL A 465 -28.83 2.55 -4.16
C VAL A 465 -29.42 3.12 -2.86
N VAL A 466 -28.64 3.13 -1.78
CA VAL A 466 -29.05 3.69 -0.48
C VAL A 466 -29.29 5.20 -0.57
N LEU A 467 -28.39 5.93 -1.24
CA LEU A 467 -28.56 7.38 -1.47
C LEU A 467 -29.82 7.68 -2.26
N ARG A 468 -30.08 6.98 -3.37
CA ARG A 468 -31.32 7.14 -4.15
C ARG A 468 -32.57 6.86 -3.34
N LYS A 469 -32.55 5.86 -2.45
CA LYS A 469 -33.69 5.55 -1.58
C LYS A 469 -33.91 6.67 -0.55
N ARG A 470 -32.84 7.23 0.02
CA ARG A 470 -32.92 8.37 0.94
C ARG A 470 -33.52 9.61 0.26
N ASP A 471 -33.02 9.94 -0.93
CA ASP A 471 -33.48 11.11 -1.68
C ASP A 471 -34.99 11.00 -1.99
N ARG A 472 -35.46 9.82 -2.44
CA ARG A 472 -36.90 9.57 -2.66
C ARG A 472 -37.74 9.70 -1.40
N TYR A 473 -37.24 9.21 -0.26
CA TYR A 473 -37.96 9.30 1.01
C TYR A 473 -38.10 10.76 1.44
N GLN A 474 -37.03 11.56 1.33
CA GLN A 474 -37.07 12.98 1.64
C GLN A 474 -38.02 13.76 0.72
N GLU A 475 -38.06 13.43 -0.57
CA GLU A 475 -38.98 14.05 -1.52
C GLU A 475 -40.44 13.72 -1.19
N SER A 476 -40.74 12.46 -0.84
CA SER A 476 -42.09 12.06 -0.42
C SER A 476 -42.54 12.72 0.89
N ASP A 477 -41.65 12.86 1.86
CA ASP A 477 -41.96 13.50 3.15
C ASP A 477 -42.20 15.00 2.97
N TYR A 478 -41.42 15.66 2.10
CA TYR A 478 -41.62 17.07 1.74
C TYR A 478 -42.96 17.30 1.05
N GLN A 479 -43.37 16.40 0.15
CA GLN A 479 -44.69 16.44 -0.48
C GLN A 479 -45.82 16.27 0.53
N MET A 480 -45.70 15.33 1.47
CA MET A 480 -46.68 15.13 2.55
C MET A 480 -46.80 16.35 3.48
N VAL A 481 -45.68 16.99 3.82
CA VAL A 481 -45.68 18.21 4.65
C VAL A 481 -46.34 19.37 3.90
N ASN A 482 -46.01 19.59 2.63
CA ASN A 482 -46.62 20.64 1.83
C ASN A 482 -48.13 20.44 1.63
N GLN A 483 -48.58 19.18 1.47
CA GLN A 483 -49.99 18.87 1.38
C GLN A 483 -50.73 19.21 2.68
N LYS A 484 -50.16 18.85 3.85
CA LYS A 484 -50.72 19.23 5.16
C LYS A 484 -50.77 20.75 5.40
N ILE A 485 -49.78 21.50 4.91
CA ILE A 485 -49.76 22.96 5.01
C ILE A 485 -50.86 23.57 4.12
N SER A 486 -51.05 23.04 2.90
CA SER A 486 -52.10 23.49 1.98
C SER A 486 -53.50 23.23 2.54
N GLU A 487 -53.74 22.05 3.13
CA GLU A 487 -55.01 21.70 3.76
C GLU A 487 -55.33 22.62 4.96
N LYS A 488 -54.35 22.87 5.84
CA LYS A 488 -54.51 23.84 6.95
C LYS A 488 -54.73 25.28 6.50
N GLY A 489 -54.18 25.67 5.34
CA GLY A 489 -54.42 26.98 4.75
C GLY A 489 -55.87 27.15 4.31
N LYS A 490 -56.41 26.15 3.61
CA LYS A 490 -57.81 26.13 3.15
C LYS A 490 -58.81 26.09 4.31
N GLU A 491 -58.49 25.37 5.38
CA GLU A 491 -59.33 25.31 6.58
C GLU A 491 -59.41 26.67 7.30
N LYS A 492 -58.33 27.45 7.31
CA LYS A 492 -58.33 28.82 7.86
C LYS A 492 -59.14 29.81 7.01
N GLU A 493 -59.08 29.69 5.68
CA GLU A 493 -59.91 30.51 4.77
C GLU A 493 -61.40 30.17 4.86
N LEU A 494 -61.77 28.95 5.27
CA LEU A 494 -63.17 28.56 5.44
C LEU A 494 -63.79 29.04 6.77
N ILE A 495 -62.95 29.37 7.76
CA ILE A 495 -63.36 29.80 9.11
C ILE A 495 -63.37 31.33 9.25
N THR A 496 -62.76 32.05 8.30
CA THR A 496 -62.74 33.53 8.23
C THR A 496 -63.81 34.02 7.27
#